data_AF-A0A6J1QZQ1-F1
#
_entry.id   AF-A0A6J1QZQ1-F1
#
_cell.length_a   1.000
_cell.length_b   1.000
_cell.length_c   1.000
_cell.angle_alpha   90.00
_cell.angle_beta   90.00
_cell.angle_gamma   90.00
#
_symmetry.space_group_name_H-M   'P 1'
#
loop_
_entity.id
_entity.type
_entity.pdbx_description
1 polymer ?
#
loop_
_entity_poly.entity_id
_entity_poly.type
_entity_poly.pdbx_seq_one_letter_code
_entity_poly.pdbx_strand_id
1 'polypeptide(L)'
;MKRTESSVESTDLPSGSKNIGKQTENFNSLKDEVAKLEEQVRMLQLENNDLRKHVKSSKEPDHVVYGQKLLPRTPQATAIFKSPVGIVGKSGCGCKGNCSSRICGCVKNSNKCGLSCKCDDEICQNQEYYHSNATAIKRPVEKSGCGCKGDCSSRMCGCVKKNNRCGPSCKCDEEICEN
;
A
#
# COMPACT_ATOMS: atom_id res chain seq x y z
N MET A 1 -64.71 -57.86 45.95
CA MET A 1 -65.08 -56.73 45.06
C MET A 1 -64.50 -55.43 45.63
N LYS A 2 -63.89 -54.62 44.75
CA LYS A 2 -63.63 -53.16 44.79
C LYS A 2 -62.90 -52.48 45.98
N ARG A 3 -61.68 -51.99 45.65
CA ARG A 3 -61.02 -50.69 45.88
C ARG A 3 -61.65 -49.68 46.85
N THR A 4 -60.78 -49.05 47.66
CA THR A 4 -60.59 -47.57 47.66
C THR A 4 -59.21 -47.18 48.21
N GLU A 5 -58.60 -46.17 47.60
CA GLU A 5 -57.26 -45.61 47.87
C GLU A 5 -57.27 -44.67 49.09
N SER A 6 -56.13 -44.54 49.77
CA SER A 6 -55.87 -43.49 50.76
C SER A 6 -54.50 -42.86 50.53
N SER A 7 -54.54 -41.54 50.43
CA SER A 7 -53.49 -40.53 50.42
C SER A 7 -52.50 -40.62 51.60
N VAL A 8 -51.29 -40.04 51.45
CA VAL A 8 -50.62 -38.98 52.26
C VAL A 8 -49.20 -38.79 51.64
N GLU A 9 -48.90 -37.70 50.92
CA GLU A 9 -48.20 -36.46 51.39
C GLU A 9 -46.86 -36.76 52.09
N SER A 10 -45.68 -36.27 51.70
CA SER A 10 -45.26 -34.87 51.62
C SER A 10 -43.82 -34.79 51.10
N THR A 11 -43.45 -33.60 50.59
CA THR A 11 -42.10 -32.97 50.60
C THR A 11 -40.98 -33.67 49.81
N ASP A 12 -40.26 -33.04 48.87
CA ASP A 12 -39.62 -31.73 49.02
C ASP A 12 -38.99 -31.22 47.68
N LEU A 13 -38.83 -29.88 47.58
CA LEU A 13 -37.87 -29.11 46.76
C LEU A 13 -38.15 -28.86 45.25
N PRO A 14 -37.55 -27.80 44.66
CA PRO A 14 -38.07 -26.45 44.72
C PRO A 14 -38.55 -26.00 43.34
N SER A 15 -39.60 -25.19 43.33
CA SER A 15 -40.15 -24.56 42.13
C SER A 15 -39.09 -23.70 41.45
N GLY A 16 -38.49 -24.25 40.39
CA GLY A 16 -37.59 -23.55 39.50
C GLY A 16 -38.33 -22.38 38.86
N SER A 17 -38.03 -21.17 39.35
CA SER A 17 -38.46 -19.94 38.70
C SER A 17 -38.05 -19.99 37.24
N LYS A 18 -39.04 -19.97 36.35
CA LYS A 18 -38.82 -19.81 34.91
C LYS A 18 -38.34 -18.38 34.68
N ASN A 19 -37.03 -18.22 34.64
CA ASN A 19 -36.40 -17.01 34.16
C ASN A 19 -36.65 -16.93 32.64
N ILE A 20 -37.76 -16.35 32.22
CA ILE A 20 -37.92 -15.88 30.84
C ILE A 20 -37.04 -14.63 30.73
N GLY A 21 -35.74 -14.87 30.60
CA GLY A 21 -34.75 -13.85 30.27
C GLY A 21 -34.84 -13.56 28.78
N LYS A 22 -35.44 -12.41 28.44
CA LYS A 22 -35.41 -11.85 27.09
C LYS A 22 -33.95 -11.67 26.65
N GLN A 23 -33.42 -12.59 25.85
CA GLN A 23 -32.18 -12.41 25.09
C GLN A 23 -32.50 -12.41 23.59
N THR A 24 -33.38 -11.51 23.15
CA THR A 24 -33.75 -11.43 21.71
C THR A 24 -33.05 -10.27 21.01
N GLU A 25 -32.56 -9.27 21.75
CA GLU A 25 -32.00 -8.05 21.15
C GLU A 25 -30.56 -8.24 20.66
N ASN A 26 -29.78 -9.11 21.30
CA ASN A 26 -28.38 -9.34 20.93
C ASN A 26 -28.23 -10.25 19.69
N PHE A 27 -29.18 -11.17 19.47
CA PHE A 27 -29.11 -12.12 18.35
C PHE A 27 -29.39 -11.44 17.00
N ASN A 28 -30.29 -10.45 16.97
CA ASN A 28 -30.58 -9.69 15.75
C ASN A 28 -29.40 -8.77 15.37
N SER A 29 -28.78 -8.11 16.36
CA SER A 29 -27.57 -7.31 16.13
C SER A 29 -26.40 -8.13 15.59
N LEU A 30 -26.18 -9.33 16.14
CA LEU A 30 -25.15 -10.25 15.66
C LEU A 30 -25.44 -10.72 14.23
N LYS A 31 -26.71 -10.99 13.91
CA LYS A 31 -27.13 -11.41 12.57
C LYS A 31 -26.91 -10.31 11.53
N ASP A 32 -27.17 -9.05 11.89
CA ASP A 32 -26.92 -7.90 11.03
C ASP A 32 -25.42 -7.64 10.81
N GLU A 33 -24.59 -7.88 11.83
CA GLU A 33 -23.14 -7.79 11.71
C GLU A 33 -22.55 -8.90 10.83
N VAL A 34 -23.04 -10.14 10.99
CA VAL A 34 -22.67 -11.26 10.12
C VAL A 34 -23.04 -10.95 8.66
N ALA A 35 -24.24 -10.43 8.39
CA ALA A 35 -24.64 -10.06 7.04
C ALA A 35 -23.75 -8.96 6.44
N LYS A 36 -23.34 -7.97 7.25
CA LYS A 36 -22.40 -6.92 6.82
C LYS A 36 -21.02 -7.48 6.50
N LEU A 37 -20.50 -8.38 7.34
CA LEU A 37 -19.21 -9.02 7.14
C LEU A 37 -19.21 -9.94 5.92
N GLU A 38 -20.28 -10.70 5.70
CA GLU A 38 -20.47 -11.54 4.52
C GLU A 38 -20.44 -10.71 3.23
N GLU A 39 -21.12 -9.56 3.22
CA GLU A 39 -21.11 -8.67 2.05
C GLU A 39 -19.74 -8.03 1.81
N GLN A 40 -19.01 -7.65 2.87
CA GLN A 40 -17.64 -7.16 2.74
C GLN A 40 -16.69 -8.21 2.16
N VAL A 41 -16.80 -9.46 2.62
CA VAL A 41 -16.00 -10.58 2.09
C VAL A 41 -16.33 -10.83 0.62
N ARG A 42 -17.61 -10.78 0.24
CA ARG A 42 -18.03 -10.91 -1.17
C ARG A 42 -17.40 -9.84 -2.05
N MET A 43 -17.41 -8.57 -1.61
CA MET A 43 -16.78 -7.47 -2.33
C MET A 43 -15.27 -7.63 -2.47
N LEU A 44 -14.57 -7.99 -1.38
CA LEU A 44 -13.13 -8.23 -1.39
C LEU A 44 -12.73 -9.42 -2.27
N GLN A 45 -13.57 -10.45 -2.35
CA GLN A 45 -13.35 -11.58 -3.24
C GLN A 45 -13.50 -11.19 -4.72
N LEU A 46 -14.45 -10.30 -5.04
CA LEU A 46 -14.62 -9.79 -6.40
C LEU A 46 -13.39 -8.98 -6.85
N GLU A 47 -12.91 -8.07 -5.99
CA GLU A 47 -11.71 -7.28 -6.26
C GLU A 47 -10.46 -8.19 -6.40
N ASN A 48 -10.28 -9.17 -5.51
CA ASN A 48 -9.17 -10.12 -5.63
C ASN A 48 -9.22 -10.93 -6.93
N ASN A 49 -10.40 -11.33 -7.38
CA ASN A 49 -10.55 -12.05 -8.64
C ASN A 49 -10.21 -11.17 -9.85
N ASP A 50 -10.64 -9.92 -9.83
CA ASP A 50 -10.30 -8.95 -10.88
C ASP A 50 -8.79 -8.68 -10.92
N LEU A 51 -8.18 -8.41 -9.77
CA LEU A 51 -6.73 -8.25 -9.63
C LEU A 51 -5.97 -9.49 -10.10
N ARG A 52 -6.42 -10.69 -9.73
CA ARG A 52 -5.82 -11.96 -10.19
C ARG A 52 -5.93 -12.13 -11.70
N LYS A 53 -7.03 -11.69 -12.33
CA LYS A 53 -7.19 -11.73 -13.79
C LYS A 53 -6.19 -10.79 -14.48
N HIS A 54 -5.98 -9.59 -13.94
CA HIS A 54 -4.97 -8.65 -14.44
C HIS A 54 -3.53 -9.17 -14.26
N VAL A 55 -3.22 -9.84 -13.15
CA VAL A 55 -1.88 -10.44 -12.95
C VAL A 55 -1.67 -11.67 -13.83
N LYS A 56 -2.70 -12.51 -14.00
CA LYS A 56 -2.60 -13.76 -14.80
C LYS A 56 -2.53 -13.48 -16.30
N SER A 57 -3.11 -12.38 -16.77
CA SER A 57 -2.93 -11.91 -18.16
C SER A 57 -1.58 -11.24 -18.41
N SER A 58 -0.77 -11.00 -17.35
CA SER A 58 0.53 -10.31 -17.41
C SER A 58 1.75 -11.24 -17.26
N LYS A 59 1.59 -12.56 -17.22
CA LYS A 59 2.68 -13.56 -17.27
C LYS A 59 2.35 -14.49 -18.44
N GLU A 60 3.07 -14.57 -19.58
CA GLU A 60 4.48 -14.92 -19.86
C GLU A 60 4.70 -14.88 -21.43
N PRO A 61 5.89 -15.13 -22.05
CA PRO A 61 7.10 -15.75 -21.52
C PRO A 61 8.43 -14.98 -21.72
N ASP A 62 9.44 -15.53 -21.04
CA ASP A 62 10.86 -15.20 -21.07
C ASP A 62 11.46 -15.01 -22.47
N HIS A 63 12.11 -13.87 -22.69
CA HIS A 63 13.13 -13.73 -23.73
C HIS A 63 14.48 -13.45 -23.09
N VAL A 64 15.20 -14.53 -22.82
CA VAL A 64 16.64 -14.55 -22.67
C VAL A 64 17.26 -14.04 -23.98
N VAL A 65 17.96 -12.91 -23.96
CA VAL A 65 18.88 -12.53 -25.04
C VAL A 65 20.26 -12.27 -24.43
N TYR A 66 21.11 -13.27 -24.59
CA TYR A 66 22.54 -13.20 -24.39
C TYR A 66 23.17 -12.16 -25.34
N GLY A 67 24.01 -11.29 -24.77
CA GLY A 67 25.18 -10.70 -25.43
C GLY A 67 24.94 -9.80 -26.63
N GLN A 68 25.06 -8.48 -26.44
CA GLN A 68 25.52 -7.58 -27.50
C GLN A 68 26.47 -6.51 -26.96
N LYS A 69 27.63 -6.44 -27.63
CA LYS A 69 28.80 -5.61 -27.36
C LYS A 69 28.45 -4.13 -27.21
N LEU A 70 29.12 -3.50 -26.23
CA LEU A 70 29.26 -2.05 -26.13
C LEU A 70 30.00 -1.52 -27.38
N LEU A 71 29.36 -0.63 -28.13
CA LEU A 71 30.04 0.32 -29.00
C LEU A 71 29.53 1.75 -28.73
N PRO A 72 30.39 2.78 -28.90
CA PRO A 72 30.20 4.09 -28.32
C PRO A 72 29.12 4.90 -29.03
N ARG A 73 28.26 5.52 -28.22
CA ARG A 73 27.06 6.26 -28.64
C ARG A 73 27.43 7.71 -28.98
N THR A 74 27.33 8.09 -30.25
CA THR A 74 27.26 9.51 -30.66
C THR A 74 25.80 10.01 -30.60
N PRO A 75 25.55 11.30 -30.34
CA PRO A 75 24.20 11.81 -30.14
C PRO A 75 23.58 12.26 -31.46
N GLN A 76 22.53 11.59 -31.93
CA GLN A 76 21.62 12.16 -32.91
C GLN A 76 20.17 12.05 -32.43
N ALA A 77 19.55 13.23 -32.33
CA ALA A 77 18.12 13.40 -32.17
C ALA A 77 17.41 13.04 -33.48
N THR A 78 16.34 12.25 -33.42
CA THR A 78 14.97 12.66 -33.81
C THR A 78 14.02 11.46 -33.82
N ALA A 79 12.92 11.63 -33.08
CA ALA A 79 11.53 11.36 -33.46
C ALA A 79 11.01 9.92 -33.69
N ILE A 80 9.90 9.67 -32.97
CA ILE A 80 8.74 8.81 -33.27
C ILE A 80 8.90 7.28 -33.09
N PHE A 81 8.46 6.81 -31.91
CA PHE A 81 7.63 5.61 -31.83
C PHE A 81 6.28 6.00 -31.20
N LYS A 82 5.24 6.06 -32.04
CA LYS A 82 3.86 5.96 -31.57
C LYS A 82 3.56 4.46 -31.47
N SER A 83 3.46 3.94 -30.26
CA SER A 83 2.84 2.63 -30.00
C SER A 83 2.03 2.72 -28.70
N PRO A 84 0.85 2.07 -28.64
CA PRO A 84 -0.14 2.33 -27.64
C PRO A 84 0.25 1.64 -26.32
N VAL A 85 0.17 2.38 -25.23
CA VAL A 85 0.19 1.87 -23.85
C VAL A 85 1.41 1.01 -23.51
N GLY A 86 2.54 1.67 -23.33
CA GLY A 86 3.71 1.12 -22.66
C GLY A 86 4.45 2.26 -21.98
N ILE A 87 4.99 2.01 -20.79
CA ILE A 87 5.71 2.98 -19.95
C ILE A 87 6.98 3.44 -20.70
N VAL A 88 6.82 4.33 -21.68
CA VAL A 88 7.89 5.15 -22.19
C VAL A 88 8.16 6.14 -21.09
N GLY A 89 9.31 6.02 -20.43
CA GLY A 89 9.75 6.92 -19.38
C GLY A 89 9.51 8.37 -19.80
N LYS A 90 8.40 8.94 -19.33
CA LYS A 90 8.07 10.34 -19.53
C LYS A 90 9.13 11.10 -18.75
N SER A 91 10.18 11.53 -19.45
CA SER A 91 11.15 12.46 -18.91
C SER A 91 10.35 13.66 -18.42
N GLY A 92 10.29 13.82 -17.09
CA GLY A 92 9.54 14.92 -16.51
C GLY A 92 10.19 16.25 -16.86
N CYS A 93 9.47 17.35 -16.66
CA CYS A 93 10.05 18.66 -16.90
C CYS A 93 11.17 18.98 -15.90
N GLY A 94 12.16 19.75 -16.34
CA GLY A 94 13.21 20.30 -15.48
C GLY A 94 12.87 21.67 -14.88
N CYS A 95 11.61 22.08 -14.95
CA CYS A 95 11.16 23.39 -14.48
C CYS A 95 11.30 23.47 -12.95
N LYS A 96 11.66 24.65 -12.42
CA LYS A 96 11.60 24.95 -10.98
C LYS A 96 10.37 25.79 -10.59
N GLY A 97 9.59 26.24 -11.57
CA GLY A 97 8.44 27.13 -11.39
C GLY A 97 7.11 26.42 -11.55
N ASN A 98 6.05 27.20 -11.72
CA ASN A 98 4.66 26.75 -11.66
C ASN A 98 4.15 25.90 -12.84
N CYS A 99 4.95 25.72 -13.88
CA CYS A 99 4.54 24.99 -15.10
C CYS A 99 3.19 25.48 -15.68
N SER A 100 2.89 26.78 -15.70
CA SER A 100 1.60 27.27 -16.25
C SER A 100 1.60 27.51 -17.76
N SER A 101 2.79 27.58 -18.39
CA SER A 101 2.95 27.94 -19.80
C SER A 101 3.65 26.87 -20.62
N ARG A 102 3.61 27.02 -21.95
CA ARG A 102 4.29 26.12 -22.91
C ARG A 102 5.82 26.15 -22.85
N ILE A 103 6.42 26.95 -21.96
CA ILE A 103 7.85 26.85 -21.61
C ILE A 103 8.12 25.51 -20.92
N CYS A 104 7.16 25.00 -20.14
CA CYS A 104 7.24 23.67 -19.56
C CYS A 104 6.99 22.61 -20.64
N GLY A 105 7.92 21.66 -20.77
CA GLY A 105 7.81 20.54 -21.72
C GLY A 105 6.58 19.67 -21.48
N CYS A 106 6.15 19.50 -20.23
CA CYS A 106 4.92 18.77 -19.90
C CYS A 106 3.69 19.50 -20.48
N VAL A 107 3.54 20.79 -20.20
CA VAL A 107 2.43 21.63 -20.70
C VAL A 107 2.43 21.69 -22.23
N LYS A 108 3.62 21.89 -22.83
CA LYS A 108 3.78 21.94 -24.29
C LYS A 108 3.29 20.67 -24.96
N ASN A 109 3.49 19.52 -24.30
CA ASN A 109 3.09 18.22 -24.78
C ASN A 109 1.73 17.79 -24.22
N SER A 110 0.96 18.69 -23.63
CA SER A 110 -0.35 18.43 -23.02
C SER A 110 -0.34 17.30 -21.98
N ASN A 111 0.79 17.10 -21.30
CA ASN A 111 0.94 16.16 -20.20
C ASN A 111 0.89 16.91 -18.86
N LYS A 112 0.31 16.26 -17.85
CA LYS A 112 0.40 16.71 -16.47
C LYS A 112 1.78 16.40 -15.89
N CYS A 113 2.24 17.30 -15.04
CA CYS A 113 3.41 17.08 -14.20
C CYS A 113 3.08 15.99 -13.18
N GLY A 114 4.04 15.09 -12.95
CA GLY A 114 3.95 14.03 -11.95
C GLY A 114 5.32 13.80 -11.32
N LEU A 115 5.48 12.69 -10.62
CA LEU A 115 6.68 12.38 -9.81
C LEU A 115 8.02 12.40 -10.57
N SER A 116 8.01 12.30 -11.90
CA SER A 116 9.23 12.41 -12.71
C SER A 116 9.69 13.84 -12.98
N CYS A 117 8.88 14.85 -12.63
CA CYS A 117 9.15 16.26 -12.85
C CYS A 117 9.97 16.85 -11.70
N LYS A 118 10.76 17.89 -11.99
CA LYS A 118 11.57 18.62 -10.99
C LYS A 118 10.92 19.90 -10.46
N CYS A 119 9.69 20.20 -10.90
CA CYS A 119 8.94 21.34 -10.43
C CYS A 119 8.49 21.13 -8.98
N ASP A 120 8.44 22.20 -8.21
CA ASP A 120 7.96 22.19 -6.83
C ASP A 120 6.47 21.84 -6.79
N ASP A 121 6.08 20.90 -5.94
CA ASP A 121 4.71 20.40 -5.85
C ASP A 121 3.73 21.47 -5.34
N GLU A 122 4.18 22.37 -4.46
CA GLU A 122 3.33 23.42 -3.88
C GLU A 122 3.06 24.55 -4.89
N ILE A 123 3.96 24.73 -5.86
CA ILE A 123 3.92 25.86 -6.80
C ILE A 123 3.42 25.40 -8.18
N CYS A 124 3.56 24.11 -8.53
CA CYS A 124 3.24 23.59 -9.85
C CYS A 124 1.72 23.51 -10.10
N GLN A 125 1.23 24.36 -11.00
CA GLN A 125 -0.17 24.42 -11.42
C GLN A 125 -0.54 23.36 -12.45
N ASN A 126 0.44 22.64 -13.03
CA ASN A 126 0.22 21.60 -14.03
C ASN A 126 0.24 20.19 -13.45
N GLN A 127 0.00 20.01 -12.15
CA GLN A 127 -0.09 18.69 -11.54
C GLN A 127 -1.49 18.08 -11.67
N GLU A 128 -1.57 16.76 -11.57
CA GLU A 128 -2.82 16.09 -11.25
C GLU A 128 -3.04 16.22 -9.74
N TYR A 129 -4.07 16.95 -9.33
CA TYR A 129 -4.56 16.89 -7.95
C TYR A 129 -5.13 15.48 -7.76
N TYR A 130 -4.30 14.54 -7.30
CA TYR A 130 -4.79 13.26 -6.84
C TYR A 130 -5.56 13.56 -5.54
N HIS A 131 -6.88 13.77 -5.63
CA HIS A 131 -7.78 13.49 -4.53
C HIS A 131 -7.85 11.97 -4.33
N SER A 132 -6.73 11.40 -3.90
CA SER A 132 -6.69 10.06 -3.38
C SER A 132 -6.71 10.19 -1.86
N ASN A 133 -7.85 9.90 -1.24
CA ASN A 133 -7.91 9.32 0.10
C ASN A 133 -7.26 7.91 0.12
N ALA A 134 -6.26 7.66 -0.73
CA ALA A 134 -5.24 6.69 -0.44
C ALA A 134 -4.31 7.41 0.54
N THR A 135 -4.52 7.16 1.82
CA THR A 135 -3.39 7.19 2.76
C THR A 135 -2.26 6.49 2.03
N ALA A 136 -1.25 7.26 1.63
CA ALA A 136 -0.01 6.70 1.18
C ALA A 136 0.46 5.85 2.35
N ILE A 137 0.19 4.54 2.29
CA ILE A 137 1.02 3.57 2.95
C ILE A 137 2.35 3.80 2.26
N LYS A 138 3.14 4.73 2.80
CA LYS A 138 4.56 4.80 2.59
C LYS A 138 4.99 3.38 2.93
N ARG A 139 5.16 2.54 1.91
CA ARG A 139 5.93 1.31 2.05
C ARG A 139 7.16 1.75 2.81
N PRO A 140 7.52 1.11 3.95
CA PRO A 140 8.70 1.51 4.69
C PRO A 140 9.82 1.59 3.65
N VAL A 141 10.26 2.81 3.35
CA VAL A 141 11.38 3.03 2.45
C VAL A 141 12.48 2.28 3.15
N GLU A 142 12.93 1.16 2.57
CA GLU A 142 14.02 0.41 3.15
C GLU A 142 15.16 1.40 3.31
N LYS A 143 15.43 1.78 4.56
CA LYS A 143 16.41 2.81 4.87
C LYS A 143 17.74 2.20 4.46
N SER A 144 18.25 2.61 3.31
CA SER A 144 19.59 2.26 2.86
C SER A 144 20.55 2.67 3.98
N GLY A 145 21.12 1.68 4.68
CA GLY A 145 22.06 1.97 5.76
C GLY A 145 23.33 2.62 5.25
N CYS A 146 24.20 3.06 6.15
CA CYS A 146 25.50 3.60 5.77
C CYS A 146 26.48 2.47 5.43
N GLY A 147 27.46 2.76 4.57
CA GLY A 147 28.58 1.87 4.24
C GLY A 147 29.89 2.27 4.95
N CYS A 148 29.78 2.99 6.07
CA CYS A 148 30.93 3.54 6.79
C CYS A 148 31.73 2.43 7.46
N LYS A 149 33.06 2.61 7.56
CA LYS A 149 33.95 1.74 8.34
C LYS A 149 34.43 2.37 9.67
N GLY A 150 34.03 3.62 9.93
CA GLY A 150 34.39 4.36 11.14
C GLY A 150 33.18 4.63 12.02
N ASP A 151 33.39 5.49 13.02
CA ASP A 151 32.44 5.85 14.10
C ASP A 151 31.09 6.43 13.65
N CYS A 152 30.95 6.84 12.40
CA CYS A 152 29.75 7.54 11.92
C CYS A 152 29.45 8.83 12.68
N SER A 153 30.45 9.57 13.18
CA SER A 153 30.21 10.81 13.96
C SER A 153 30.12 12.08 13.09
N SER A 154 30.39 11.96 11.78
CA SER A 154 30.42 13.10 10.85
C SER A 154 29.36 13.01 9.74
N ARG A 155 29.11 14.15 9.08
CA ARG A 155 28.20 14.23 7.91
C ARG A 155 28.67 13.45 6.67
N MET A 156 29.85 12.84 6.72
CA MET A 156 30.28 11.86 5.70
C MET A 156 29.44 10.58 5.80
N CYS A 157 28.91 10.26 6.99
CA CYS A 157 27.95 9.19 7.17
C CYS A 157 26.58 9.59 6.60
N GLY A 158 26.03 8.72 5.74
CA GLY A 158 24.70 8.92 5.16
C GLY A 158 23.56 8.96 6.19
N CYS A 159 23.73 8.30 7.34
CA CYS A 159 22.77 8.32 8.44
C CYS A 159 22.78 9.69 9.15
N VAL A 160 23.94 10.15 9.62
CA VAL A 160 24.14 11.49 10.22
C VAL A 160 23.67 12.60 9.30
N LYS A 161 24.05 12.54 8.00
CA LYS A 161 23.67 13.56 7.01
C LYS A 161 22.15 13.69 6.86
N LYS A 162 21.41 12.60 7.05
CA LYS A 162 19.94 12.56 7.01
C LYS A 162 19.30 12.69 8.40
N ASN A 163 20.09 13.00 9.43
CA ASN A 163 19.65 13.08 10.83
C ASN A 163 18.96 11.78 11.32
N ASN A 164 19.50 10.63 10.93
CA ASN A 164 19.03 9.31 11.37
C ASN A 164 20.15 8.58 12.12
N ARG A 165 19.78 7.78 13.14
CA ARG A 165 20.70 6.84 13.79
C ARG A 165 21.06 5.70 12.85
N CYS A 166 22.25 5.13 13.03
CA CYS A 166 22.59 3.87 12.38
C CYS A 166 21.68 2.76 12.94
N GLY A 167 21.46 1.74 12.14
CA GLY A 167 20.62 0.61 12.48
C GLY A 167 21.06 -0.64 11.72
N PRO A 168 20.30 -1.74 11.81
CA PRO A 168 20.73 -3.05 11.30
C PRO A 168 21.04 -3.11 9.79
N SER A 169 20.56 -2.14 9.00
CA SER A 169 20.88 -2.04 7.57
C SER A 169 22.24 -1.39 7.28
N CYS A 170 22.92 -0.87 8.30
CA CYS A 170 24.22 -0.21 8.20
C CYS A 170 25.35 -1.24 8.26
N LYS A 171 26.45 -0.95 7.59
CA LYS A 171 27.67 -1.78 7.56
C LYS A 171 28.79 -1.24 8.47
N CYS A 172 28.48 -0.26 9.31
CA CYS A 172 29.40 0.23 10.33
C CYS A 172 29.56 -0.82 11.43
N ASP A 173 30.74 -0.83 12.04
CA ASP A 173 31.02 -1.67 13.20
C ASP A 173 30.23 -1.18 14.42
N GLU A 174 29.51 -2.07 15.09
CA GLU A 174 28.65 -1.73 16.23
C GLU A 174 29.46 -1.29 17.46
N GLU A 175 30.68 -1.79 17.62
CA GLU A 175 31.54 -1.42 18.77
C GLU A 175 32.15 -0.03 18.61
N ILE A 176 32.24 0.46 17.38
CA ILE A 176 32.90 1.73 17.03
C ILE A 176 31.87 2.82 16.67
N CYS A 177 30.67 2.44 16.23
CA CYS A 177 29.65 3.39 15.78
C CYS A 177 29.06 4.23 16.93
N GLU A 178 29.18 5.55 16.82
CA GLU A 178 28.70 6.53 17.80
C GLU A 178 27.35 7.18 17.40
N ASN A 179 26.80 6.90 16.22
CA ASN A 179 25.54 7.50 15.69
C ASN A 179 24.37 6.53 15.58
#